data_AF-A0A0L7KSS8-F1
#
_entry.id   AF-A0A0L7KSS8-F1
#
_cell.length_a   1.000
_cell.length_b   1.000
_cell.length_c   1.000
_cell.angle_alpha   90.00
_cell.angle_beta   90.00
_cell.angle_gamma   90.00
#
_symmetry.space_group_name_H-M   'P 1'
#
loop_
_entity.id
_entity.type
_entity.pdbx_description
1 polymer ?
#
loop_
_entity_poly.entity_id
_entity_poly.type
_entity_poly.pdbx_seq_one_letter_code
_entity_poly.pdbx_strand_id
1 'polypeptide(L)'
;MEGARWDTGSGGIVESRMMELFPLMPVVFIKAVTQDKQETRNVYECPVYKIRMRGPTFVWTFNLKTKDKPTRWTLAGVALLLGV
;
A
#
# COMPACT_ATOMS: atom_id res chain seq x y z
N MET A 1 7.27 -2.01 1.71
CA MET A 1 5.95 -1.81 2.35
C MET A 1 6.11 -2.05 3.83
N GLU A 2 5.45 -1.28 4.69
CA GLU A 2 5.50 -1.44 6.14
C GLU A 2 4.15 -1.95 6.64
N GLY A 3 4.15 -2.88 7.61
CA GLY A 3 2.95 -3.40 8.26
C GLY A 3 2.13 -4.43 7.47
N ALA A 4 2.51 -4.71 6.23
CA ALA A 4 1.89 -5.72 5.36
C ALA A 4 2.81 -6.05 4.18
N ARG A 5 2.45 -7.07 3.39
CA ARG A 5 3.15 -7.41 2.13
C ARG A 5 2.20 -7.36 0.94
N TRP A 6 2.76 -7.15 -0.24
CA TRP A 6 2.04 -7.34 -1.49
C TRP A 6 2.21 -8.78 -1.96
N ASP A 7 1.10 -9.41 -2.34
CA ASP A 7 1.10 -10.76 -2.89
C ASP A 7 0.87 -10.71 -4.39
N THR A 8 1.86 -11.12 -5.18
CA THR A 8 1.82 -11.07 -6.64
C THR A 8 0.81 -12.05 -7.24
N GLY A 9 0.57 -13.18 -6.57
CA GLY A 9 -0.42 -14.17 -7.01
C GLY A 9 -1.85 -13.70 -6.87
N SER A 10 -2.20 -13.09 -5.73
CA SER A 10 -3.55 -12.55 -5.50
C SER A 10 -3.74 -11.10 -5.97
N GLY A 11 -2.66 -10.39 -6.29
CA GLY A 11 -2.69 -9.01 -6.78
C GLY A 11 -3.21 -8.02 -5.74
N GLY A 12 -2.92 -8.25 -4.46
CA GLY A 12 -3.43 -7.44 -3.36
C GLY A 12 -2.60 -7.49 -2.09
N ILE A 13 -2.99 -6.68 -1.12
CA ILE A 13 -2.36 -6.63 0.20
C ILE A 13 -2.73 -7.87 1.00
N VAL A 14 -1.74 -8.46 1.66
CA VAL A 14 -1.91 -9.52 2.64
C VAL A 14 -1.00 -9.28 3.84
N GLU A 15 -1.20 -10.02 4.92
CA GLU A 15 -0.35 -9.91 6.11
C GLU A 15 1.12 -10.22 5.81
N SER A 16 2.00 -9.47 6.47
CA SER A 16 3.44 -9.70 6.41
C SER A 16 3.80 -11.05 7.02
N ARG A 17 4.94 -11.60 6.60
CA ARG A 17 5.48 -12.82 7.21
C ARG A 17 6.18 -12.45 8.52
N MET A 18 6.31 -13.44 9.40
CA MET A 18 7.06 -13.29 10.64
C MET A 18 8.50 -12.84 10.35
N MET A 19 9.00 -11.88 11.14
CA MET A 19 10.31 -11.24 10.98
C MET A 19 10.53 -10.47 9.67
N GLU A 20 9.49 -10.25 8.86
CA GLU A 20 9.57 -9.46 7.63
C GLU A 20 8.95 -8.07 7.85
N LEU A 21 9.77 -7.13 8.34
CA LEU A 21 9.32 -5.76 8.67
C LEU A 21 9.05 -4.91 7.42
N PHE A 22 9.88 -5.07 6.38
CA PHE A 22 9.85 -4.25 5.17
C PHE A 22 9.91 -5.11 3.91
N PRO A 23 8.84 -5.87 3.60
CA PRO A 23 8.78 -6.59 2.33
C PRO A 23 8.92 -5.63 1.14
N LEU A 24 9.71 -6.05 0.15
CA LEU A 24 9.86 -5.32 -1.10
C LEU A 24 8.56 -5.36 -1.88
N MET A 25 8.17 -4.21 -2.42
CA MET A 25 7.07 -4.14 -3.38
C MET A 25 7.58 -4.53 -4.77
N PRO A 26 6.76 -5.21 -5.59
CA PRO A 26 7.08 -5.33 -7.00
C PRO A 26 7.05 -3.95 -7.67
N VAL A 27 7.61 -3.88 -8.88
CA VAL A 27 7.50 -2.68 -9.71
C VAL A 27 6.04 -2.47 -10.09
N VAL A 28 5.47 -1.33 -9.72
CA VAL A 28 4.07 -0.98 -10.00
C VAL A 28 4.03 -0.01 -11.17
N PHE A 29 3.24 -0.35 -12.20
CA PHE A 29 2.96 0.55 -13.31
C PHE A 29 1.79 1.47 -12.96
N ILE A 30 2.00 2.78 -13.10
CA ILE A 30 1.00 3.80 -12.77
C ILE A 30 0.57 4.48 -14.07
N LYS A 31 -0.75 4.57 -14.26
CA LYS A 31 -1.35 5.24 -15.40
C LYS A 31 -2.32 6.30 -14.91
N ALA A 32 -2.26 7.48 -15.51
CA ALA A 32 -3.28 8.51 -15.31
C ALA A 32 -4.60 8.04 -15.94
N VAL A 33 -5.66 8.05 -15.14
CA VAL A 33 -7.02 7.74 -15.56
C VAL A 33 -7.96 8.84 -15.09
N THR A 34 -9.07 9.03 -15.79
CA THR A 34 -10.13 9.97 -15.39
C THR A 34 -10.90 9.41 -14.19
N GLN A 35 -11.52 10.30 -13.40
CA GLN A 35 -12.16 9.93 -12.13
C GLN A 35 -13.27 8.88 -12.29
N ASP A 36 -13.99 8.90 -13.41
CA ASP A 36 -15.04 7.94 -13.78
C ASP A 36 -14.51 6.51 -13.98
N LYS A 37 -13.22 6.35 -14.31
CA LYS A 37 -12.56 5.06 -14.52
C LYS A 37 -11.77 4.59 -13.31
N GLN A 38 -11.77 5.36 -12.22
CA GLN A 38 -11.02 5.02 -11.02
C GLN A 38 -11.68 3.86 -10.28
N GLU A 39 -10.95 2.75 -10.13
CA GLU A 39 -11.41 1.60 -9.37
C GLU A 39 -11.37 1.91 -7.86
N THR A 40 -12.55 2.09 -7.28
CA THR A 40 -12.76 2.44 -5.85
C THR A 40 -13.32 1.27 -5.02
N ARG A 41 -13.61 0.13 -5.65
CA ARG A 41 -14.13 -1.04 -4.94
C ARG A 41 -12.98 -1.88 -4.41
N ASN A 42 -13.06 -2.26 -3.14
CA ASN A 42 -12.09 -3.14 -2.47
C ASN A 42 -10.64 -2.65 -2.58
N VAL A 43 -10.47 -1.33 -2.52
CA VAL A 43 -9.15 -0.69 -2.47
C VAL A 43 -8.90 -0.11 -1.10
N TYR A 44 -7.64 -0.19 -0.67
CA TYR A 44 -7.11 0.49 0.47
C TYR A 44 -6.30 1.68 -0.01
N GLU A 45 -6.65 2.86 0.50
CA GLU A 45 -5.93 4.11 0.29
C GLU A 45 -4.66 4.12 1.14
N CYS A 46 -3.60 3.55 0.59
CA CYS A 46 -2.32 3.40 1.28
C CYS A 46 -1.48 4.68 1.14
N PRO A 47 -1.08 5.32 2.26
CA PRO A 47 -0.19 6.47 2.20
C PRO A 47 1.23 6.05 1.79
N VAL A 48 1.89 6.92 1.03
CA VAL A 48 3.28 6.74 0.57
C VAL A 48 4.14 7.82 1.19
N TYR A 49 5.23 7.40 1.83
CA TYR A 49 6.23 8.28 2.42
C TYR A 49 7.60 8.07 1.77
N LYS A 50 8.45 9.11 1.80
CA LYS A 50 9.83 8.98 1.34
C LYS A 50 10.66 8.04 2.22
N ILE A 51 10.51 8.17 3.54
CA ILE A 51 11.26 7.44 4.57
C ILE A 51 10.34 7.08 5.74
N ARG A 52 10.83 6.25 6.66
CA ARG A 52 10.07 5.74 7.83
C ARG A 52 9.54 6.84 8.76
N MET A 53 10.26 7.95 8.89
CA MET A 53 9.78 9.10 9.66
C MET A 53 8.62 9.75 8.91
N ARG A 54 7.38 9.38 9.27
CA ARG A 54 6.10 9.81 8.66
C ARG A 54 5.74 11.29 8.90
N GLY A 55 6.73 12.15 9.12
CA GLY A 55 6.56 13.59 9.30
C GLY A 55 6.32 14.29 7.96
N PRO A 56 7.17 15.25 7.54
CA PRO A 56 7.00 16.02 6.31
C PRO A 56 7.33 15.23 5.02
N THR A 57 7.23 13.90 5.07
CA THR A 57 7.73 12.99 4.02
C THR A 57 6.61 12.35 3.22
N PHE A 58 5.35 12.74 3.47
CA PHE A 58 4.19 12.30 2.70
C PHE A 58 4.34 12.71 1.23
N VAL A 59 4.09 11.76 0.34
CA VAL A 59 4.21 11.95 -1.10
C VAL A 59 2.83 11.91 -1.75
N TRP A 60 2.09 10.82 -1.53
CA TRP A 60 0.80 10.58 -2.18
C TRP A 60 0.04 9.43 -1.50
N THR A 61 -1.23 9.24 -1.87
CA THR A 61 -2.05 8.10 -1.44
C THR A 61 -2.36 7.17 -2.62
N PHE A 62 -1.96 5.90 -2.51
CA PHE A 62 -2.14 4.90 -3.56
C PHE A 62 -3.32 3.98 -3.28
N ASN A 63 -4.09 3.65 -4.32
CA ASN A 63 -5.20 2.71 -4.23
C ASN A 63 -4.69 1.28 -4.45
N LEU A 64 -4.44 0.57 -3.36
CA LEU A 64 -3.98 -0.82 -3.38
C LEU A 64 -5.16 -1.78 -3.26
N LYS A 65 -5.20 -2.83 -4.08
CA LYS A 65 -6.28 -3.82 -4.01
C LYS A 65 -6.19 -4.64 -2.72
N THR A 66 -7.32 -4.90 -2.10
CA THR A 66 -7.44 -5.69 -0.85
C THR A 66 -8.64 -6.61 -0.90
N LYS A 67 -8.54 -7.79 -0.27
CA LYS A 67 -9.69 -8.66 0.00
C LYS A 67 -10.35 -8.34 1.34
N ASP A 68 -9.57 -7.84 2.29
CA ASP A 68 -10.02 -7.41 3.61
C ASP A 68 -10.63 -6.00 3.57
N LYS A 69 -11.39 -5.68 4.61
CA LYS A 69 -11.91 -4.32 4.82
C LYS A 69 -10.74 -3.33 4.95
N PRO A 70 -10.78 -2.18 4.26
CA PRO A 70 -9.73 -1.16 4.32
C PRO A 70 -9.35 -0.73 5.76
N THR A 71 -10.30 -0.73 6.67
CA THR A 71 -10.10 -0.39 8.09
C THR A 71 -9.08 -1.29 8.80
N ARG A 72 -8.93 -2.56 8.39
CA ARG A 72 -7.91 -3.47 8.92
C ARG A 72 -6.50 -2.91 8.67
N TRP A 73 -6.25 -2.42 7.46
CA TRP A 73 -4.95 -1.91 7.04
C TRP A 73 -4.65 -0.54 7.64
N THR A 74 -5.68 0.28 7.84
CA THR A 74 -5.56 1.53 8.61
C THR A 74 -5.12 1.26 10.04
N LEU A 75 -5.72 0.27 10.72
CA LEU A 75 -5.34 -0.10 12.10
C LEU A 75 -3.95 -0.74 12.18
N ALA A 76 -3.58 -1.54 11.18
CA ALA A 76 -2.23 -2.10 11.06
C ALA A 76 -1.17 -1.04 10.70
N GLY A 77 -1.59 0.20 10.40
CA GLY A 77 -0.69 1.30 10.07
C GLY A 77 0.08 1.08 8.79
N VAL A 78 -0.50 0.39 7.80
CA VAL A 78 0.18 0.03 6.56
C VAL A 78 0.59 1.28 5.78
N ALA A 79 1.84 1.29 5.29
CA ALA A 79 2.36 2.37 4.47
C ALA A 79 3.33 1.86 3.40
N LEU A 80 3.43 2.60 2.29
CA LEU A 80 4.50 2.44 1.32
C LEU A 80 5.65 3.38 1.65
N LEU A 81 6.86 2.88 1.48
CA LEU A 81 8.10 3.62 1.71
C LEU A 81 8.91 3.58 0.41
N LEU A 82 9.32 4.75 -0.10
CA LEU A 82 10.16 4.84 -1.29
C LEU A 82 11.63 4.52 -1.00
N GLY A 83 12.08 4.83 0.21
CA GLY A 83 13.37 4.46 0.76
C GLY A 83 13.21 3.94 2.18
N VAL A 84 14.10 3.02 2.57
CA VAL A 84 14.13 2.41 3.89
C VAL A 84 15.21 3.04 4.75
#